data_AF-A0A914AQ44-F1
#
_entry.id   AF-A0A914AQ44-F1
#
_cell.length_a   1.000
_cell.length_b   1.000
_cell.length_c   1.000
_cell.angle_alpha   90.00
_cell.angle_beta   90.00
_cell.angle_gamma   90.00
#
_symmetry.space_group_name_H-M   'P 1'
#
loop_
_entity.id
_entity.type
_entity.pdbx_description
1 polymer ?
#
loop_
_entity_poly.entity_id
_entity_poly.type
_entity_poly.pdbx_seq_one_letter_code
_entity_poly.pdbx_strand_id
1 'polypeptide(L)'
;MALVFGIGAGLFTLGIIWGFSLLMCIILSRAAGGAKYGGFALIVLAGVITVILIIYPKEGLVPEPDIRITDRMFWPRVIILTLISIFALLCFVFMFIFHWTEPIYAKPIKSKRF
;
A
#
# COMPACT_ATOMS: atom_id res chain seq x y z
N MET A 1 -7.97 18.54 17.37
CA MET A 1 -7.48 17.16 17.10
C MET A 1 -8.58 16.40 16.37
N ALA A 2 -8.35 15.95 15.13
CA ALA A 2 -9.36 15.19 14.39
C ALA A 2 -9.46 13.76 14.93
N LEU A 3 -10.60 13.42 15.53
CA LEU A 3 -10.94 12.08 16.00
C LEU A 3 -11.82 11.41 14.95
N VAL A 4 -11.47 10.20 14.55
CA VAL A 4 -12.26 9.36 13.65
C VAL A 4 -12.76 8.19 14.50
N PHE A 5 -14.07 8.10 14.73
CA PHE A 5 -14.68 7.12 15.67
C PHE A 5 -14.13 7.16 17.11
N GLY A 6 -13.65 8.32 17.57
CA GLY A 6 -13.01 8.45 18.90
C GLY A 6 -11.56 7.97 18.94
N ILE A 7 -11.01 7.52 17.82
CA ILE A 7 -9.60 7.16 17.66
C ILE A 7 -8.87 8.30 16.97
N GLY A 8 -7.64 8.62 17.41
CA GLY A 8 -6.83 9.65 16.76
C GLY A 8 -6.57 9.31 15.29
N ALA A 9 -6.77 10.28 14.39
CA ALA A 9 -6.67 10.07 12.94
C ALA A 9 -5.37 9.33 12.52
N GLY A 10 -4.24 9.61 13.16
CA GLY A 10 -2.97 8.92 12.87
C GLY A 10 -2.96 7.42 13.20
N LEU A 11 -3.61 7.00 14.29
CA LEU A 11 -3.73 5.58 14.62
C LEU A 11 -4.66 4.86 13.63
N PHE A 12 -5.74 5.53 13.24
CA PHE A 12 -6.66 5.01 12.22
C PHE A 12 -5.94 4.82 10.86
N THR A 13 -5.14 5.80 10.44
CA THR A 13 -4.31 5.69 9.23
C THR A 13 -3.30 4.55 9.32
N LEU A 14 -2.61 4.39 10.45
CA LEU A 14 -1.68 3.27 10.68
C LEU A 14 -2.40 1.92 10.61
N GLY A 15 -3.59 1.81 11.19
CA GLY A 15 -4.40 0.59 11.14
C GLY A 15 -4.74 0.17 9.71
N ILE A 16 -5.12 1.12 8.86
CA ILE A 16 -5.39 0.86 7.43
C ILE A 16 -4.12 0.40 6.70
N ILE A 17 -3.00 1.12 6.89
CA ILE A 17 -1.72 0.80 6.23
C ILE A 17 -1.27 -0.63 6.58
N TRP A 18 -1.26 -0.96 7.87
CA TRP A 18 -0.86 -2.28 8.33
C TRP A 18 -1.87 -3.37 7.94
N GLY A 19 -3.16 -3.08 8.00
CA GLY A 19 -4.21 -4.00 7.56
C GLY A 19 -4.05 -4.40 6.09
N PHE A 20 -3.88 -3.42 5.20
CA PHE A 20 -3.64 -3.69 3.78
C PHE A 20 -2.31 -4.41 3.54
N SER A 21 -1.24 -4.00 4.23
CA SER A 21 0.08 -4.62 4.07
C SER A 21 0.07 -6.10 4.48
N LEU A 22 -0.58 -6.44 5.60
CA LEU A 22 -0.71 -7.82 6.06
C LEU A 22 -1.61 -8.65 5.14
N LEU A 23 -2.73 -8.07 4.67
CA LEU A 23 -3.63 -8.74 3.74
C LEU A 23 -2.90 -9.09 2.44
N MET A 24 -2.13 -8.15 1.88
CA MET A 24 -1.25 -8.42 0.73
C MET A 24 -0.21 -9.49 1.04
N CYS A 25 0.42 -9.44 2.22
CA CYS A 25 1.38 -10.46 2.64
C CYS A 25 0.77 -11.87 2.66
N ILE A 26 -0.48 -12.01 3.14
CA ILE A 26 -1.19 -13.30 3.16
C ILE A 26 -1.46 -13.80 1.73
N ILE A 27 -1.87 -12.92 0.82
CA ILE A 27 -2.10 -13.27 -0.59
C ILE A 27 -0.79 -13.71 -1.25
N LEU A 28 0.29 -12.94 -1.06
CA LEU A 28 1.61 -13.26 -1.62
C LEU A 28 2.22 -14.52 -1.01
N SER A 29 1.91 -14.84 0.25
CA SER A 29 2.36 -16.09 0.90
C SER A 29 1.81 -17.34 0.21
N ARG A 30 0.74 -17.23 -0.58
CA ARG A 30 0.17 -18.35 -1.36
C ARG A 30 0.76 -18.47 -2.76
N ALA A 31 1.53 -17.49 -3.23
CA ALA A 31 2.13 -17.51 -4.55
C ALA A 31 3.42 -18.35 -4.56
N ALA A 32 3.54 -19.30 -5.49
CA ALA A 32 4.75 -20.09 -5.70
C ALA A 32 5.78 -19.29 -6.52
N GLY A 33 7.07 -19.35 -6.15
CA GLY A 33 8.17 -18.67 -6.86
C GLY A 33 8.75 -17.46 -6.13
N GLY A 34 9.36 -16.53 -6.87
CA GLY A 34 10.05 -15.34 -6.32
C GLY A 34 9.13 -14.36 -5.57
N ALA A 35 7.82 -14.44 -5.79
CA ALA A 35 6.80 -13.64 -5.10
C ALA A 35 6.78 -13.84 -3.56
N LYS A 36 7.36 -14.94 -3.06
CA LYS A 36 7.49 -15.21 -1.61
C LYS A 36 8.26 -14.14 -0.84
N TYR A 37 9.20 -13.44 -1.50
CA TYR A 37 9.96 -12.35 -0.87
C TYR A 37 9.20 -11.01 -0.88
N GLY A 38 8.14 -10.89 -1.68
CA GLY A 38 7.34 -9.66 -1.77
C GLY A 38 6.65 -9.31 -0.46
N GLY A 39 6.25 -10.31 0.34
CA GLY A 39 5.69 -10.09 1.68
C GLY A 39 6.67 -9.39 2.63
N PHE A 40 7.95 -9.80 2.61
CA PHE A 40 8.99 -9.15 3.42
C PHE A 40 9.22 -7.70 2.98
N ALA A 41 9.30 -7.45 1.66
CA ALA A 41 9.46 -6.10 1.12
C ALA A 41 8.29 -5.17 1.51
N LEU A 42 7.06 -5.68 1.50
CA LEU A 42 5.87 -4.93 1.92
C LEU A 42 5.91 -4.56 3.41
N ILE A 43 6.31 -5.48 4.28
CA ILE A 43 6.44 -5.20 5.73
C ILE A 43 7.51 -4.14 5.99
N VAL A 44 8.66 -4.24 5.31
CA VAL A 44 9.74 -3.24 5.43
C VAL A 44 9.25 -1.86 4.96
N LEU A 45 8.55 -1.80 3.83
CA LEU A 45 7.99 -0.56 3.30
C LEU A 45 6.97 0.07 4.27
N ALA A 46 6.04 -0.73 4.81
CA ALA A 46 5.06 -0.26 5.79
C ALA A 46 5.74 0.24 7.08
N GLY A 47 6.83 -0.43 7.51
CA GLY A 47 7.65 0.02 8.63
C GLY A 47 8.32 1.36 8.37
N VAL A 48 8.94 1.55 7.20
CA VAL A 48 9.58 2.82 6.82
C VAL A 48 8.56 3.95 6.77
N ILE A 49 7.39 3.73 6.17
CA ILE A 49 6.30 4.71 6.14
C ILE A 49 5.87 5.07 7.57
N THR A 50 5.75 4.08 8.46
CA THR A 50 5.39 4.29 9.87
C THR A 50 6.43 5.16 10.59
N VAL A 51 7.71 4.88 10.40
CA VAL A 51 8.81 5.66 10.99
C VAL A 51 8.77 7.11 10.50
N ILE A 52 8.60 7.31 9.19
CA ILE A 52 8.45 8.66 8.61
C ILE A 52 7.26 9.39 9.25
N LEU A 53 6.12 8.72 9.40
CA LEU A 53 4.90 9.30 9.97
C LEU A 53 5.05 9.68 11.46
N ILE A 54 5.89 8.96 12.20
CA ILE A 54 6.20 9.25 13.62
C ILE A 54 7.15 10.43 13.73
N ILE A 55 8.16 10.50 12.85
CA ILE A 55 9.17 11.57 12.85
C ILE A 55 8.59 12.86 12.27
N TYR A 56 7.61 12.78 11.36
CA TYR A 56 7.00 13.94 10.74
C TYR A 56 6.29 14.79 11.81
N PRO A 57 6.70 16.06 12.00
CA PRO A 57 6.11 16.91 13.02
C PRO A 57 4.63 17.15 12.69
N LYS A 58 3.75 16.73 13.58
CA LYS A 58 2.32 17.07 13.51
C LYS A 58 2.16 18.57 13.74
N GLU A 59 1.57 19.27 12.77
CA GLU A 59 1.13 20.66 12.93
C GLU A 59 0.39 20.84 14.28
N GLY A 60 0.61 21.86 15.10
CA GLY A 60 1.61 22.92 15.17
C GLY A 60 1.46 23.54 16.56
N LEU A 61 2.57 23.85 17.25
CA LEU A 61 2.59 24.50 18.57
C LEU A 61 2.13 25.97 18.53
N VAL A 62 1.77 26.48 17.35
CA VAL A 62 1.40 27.87 17.12
C VAL A 62 -0.07 27.91 16.67
N PRO A 63 -0.96 28.61 17.40
CA PRO A 63 -2.35 28.77 16.97
C PRO A 63 -2.36 29.64 15.72
N GLU A 64 -2.74 29.06 14.58
CA GLU A 64 -3.02 29.82 13.37
C GLU A 64 -4.36 30.56 13.50
N PRO A 65 -4.47 31.79 12.94
CA PRO A 65 -5.67 32.60 13.03
C PRO A 65 -6.88 31.94 12.35
N ASP A 66 -8.05 32.14 12.95
CA ASP A 66 -9.35 31.46 12.76
C ASP A 66 -10.03 31.70 11.38
N ILE A 67 -9.29 32.20 10.40
CA ILE A 67 -9.75 32.44 9.03
C ILE A 67 -9.14 31.41 8.07
N ARG A 68 -9.40 30.12 8.34
CA ARG A 68 -9.13 29.06 7.37
C ARG A 68 -10.37 28.86 6.50
N ILE A 69 -10.32 29.35 5.26
CA ILE A 69 -11.28 28.98 4.21
C ILE A 69 -11.06 27.50 3.90
N THR A 70 -11.77 26.63 4.61
CA THR A 70 -11.66 25.18 4.42
C THR A 70 -12.52 24.76 3.23
N ASP A 71 -11.88 24.16 2.21
CA ASP A 71 -12.59 23.60 1.06
C ASP A 71 -13.44 22.39 1.51
N ARG A 72 -14.76 22.53 1.42
CA ARG A 72 -15.73 21.50 1.82
C ARG A 72 -15.57 20.20 1.00
N MET A 73 -15.00 20.28 -0.20
CA MET A 73 -14.74 19.15 -1.09
C MET A 73 -13.39 18.45 -0.82
N PHE A 74 -12.58 18.95 0.11
CA PHE A 74 -11.26 18.40 0.42
C PHE A 74 -11.34 16.92 0.85
N TRP A 75 -12.19 16.62 1.83
CA TRP A 75 -12.32 15.28 2.40
C TRP A 75 -12.82 14.22 1.39
N PRO A 76 -13.91 14.45 0.66
CA PRO A 76 -14.36 13.51 -0.37
C PRO A 76 -13.28 13.24 -1.44
N ARG A 77 -12.56 14.27 -1.87
CA ARG A 77 -11.48 14.12 -2.88
C ARG A 77 -10.34 13.27 -2.35
N VAL A 78 -9.90 13.52 -1.11
CA VAL A 78 -8.82 12.74 -0.47
C VAL A 78 -9.24 11.28 -0.28
N ILE A 79 -10.49 11.02 0.11
CA ILE A 79 -11.00 9.66 0.28
C ILE A 79 -11.04 8.93 -1.08
N ILE A 80 -11.55 9.58 -2.13
CA ILE A 80 -11.59 9.00 -3.48
C ILE A 80 -10.16 8.74 -3.99
N LEU A 81 -9.25 9.70 -3.81
CA LEU A 81 -7.87 9.58 -4.28
C LEU A 81 -7.13 8.46 -3.55
N THR A 82 -7.28 8.35 -2.23
CA THR A 82 -6.66 7.27 -1.45
C THR A 82 -7.21 5.92 -1.85
N LEU A 83 -8.53 5.79 -2.04
CA LEU A 83 -9.16 4.55 -2.50
C LEU A 83 -8.63 4.14 -3.89
N ILE A 84 -8.61 5.07 -4.85
CA ILE A 84 -8.09 4.82 -6.20
C ILE A 84 -6.60 4.42 -6.14
N SER A 85 -5.80 5.09 -5.32
CA SER A 85 -4.37 4.77 -5.16
C SER A 85 -4.16 3.35 -4.62
N ILE A 86 -4.98 2.91 -3.68
CA ILE A 86 -4.91 1.54 -3.13
C ILE A 86 -5.25 0.52 -4.21
N PHE A 87 -6.36 0.71 -4.93
CA PHE A 87 -6.75 -0.19 -6.02
C PHE A 87 -5.71 -0.23 -7.15
N ALA A 88 -5.12 0.92 -7.49
CA ALA A 88 -4.06 1.00 -8.48
C ALA A 88 -2.82 0.21 -8.06
N LEU A 89 -2.37 0.36 -6.80
CA LEU A 89 -1.25 -0.40 -6.25
C LEU A 89 -1.54 -1.91 -6.24
N LEU A 90 -2.74 -2.30 -5.83
CA LEU A 90 -3.18 -3.69 -5.78
C LEU A 90 -3.19 -4.32 -7.19
N CYS A 91 -3.72 -3.60 -8.18
CA CYS A 91 -3.74 -4.03 -9.57
C CYS A 91 -2.32 -4.13 -10.15
N PHE A 92 -1.44 -3.18 -9.81
CA PHE A 92 -0.04 -3.20 -10.22
C PHE A 92 0.70 -4.42 -9.66
N VAL A 93 0.52 -4.75 -8.39
CA VAL A 93 1.11 -5.95 -7.76
C VAL A 93 0.60 -7.22 -8.45
N PHE A 94 -0.71 -7.31 -8.72
CA PHE A 94 -1.28 -8.46 -9.43
C PHE A 94 -0.76 -8.59 -10.85
N MET A 95 -0.66 -7.49 -11.61
CA MET A 95 -0.07 -7.50 -12.95
C MET A 95 1.38 -7.98 -12.91
N PHE A 96 2.17 -7.48 -11.95
CA PHE A 96 3.57 -7.87 -11.80
C PHE A 96 3.70 -9.38 -11.59
N ILE A 97 2.92 -9.95 -10.65
CA ILE A 97 2.96 -11.37 -10.34
C ILE A 97 2.42 -12.20 -11.52
N PHE A 98 1.21 -11.93 -11.98
CA PHE A 98 0.52 -12.84 -12.90
C PHE A 98 0.91 -12.67 -14.36
N HIS A 99 1.46 -11.53 -14.77
CA HIS A 99 1.77 -11.29 -16.18
C HIS A 99 3.27 -11.17 -16.45
N TRP A 100 4.02 -10.52 -15.56
CA TRP A 100 5.45 -10.32 -15.79
C TRP A 100 6.33 -11.45 -15.27
N THR A 101 5.87 -12.24 -14.31
CA THR A 101 6.64 -13.40 -13.82
C THR A 101 6.24 -14.72 -14.46
N GLU A 102 5.42 -14.72 -15.52
CA GLU A 102 5.10 -15.95 -16.23
C GLU A 102 6.37 -16.56 -16.84
N PRO A 103 6.71 -17.82 -16.50
CA PRO A 103 7.89 -18.47 -17.05
C PRO A 103 7.70 -18.75 -18.54
N ILE A 104 8.58 -18.18 -19.36
CA ILE A 104 8.64 -18.49 -20.80
C ILE A 104 9.32 -19.85 -20.95
N TYR A 105 8.52 -20.90 -21.15
CA TYR A 105 9.03 -22.24 -21.40
C TYR A 105 9.60 -22.36 -22.82
N ALA A 106 10.82 -22.88 -22.93
CA ALA A 106 11.42 -23.19 -24.22
C ALA A 106 10.62 -24.28 -24.94
N LYS A 107 10.49 -24.16 -26.27
CA LYS A 107 9.87 -25.21 -27.09
C LYS A 107 10.68 -26.51 -26.95
N PRO A 108 10.03 -27.67 -26.78
CA PRO A 108 10.73 -28.93 -26.61
C PRO A 108 11.54 -29.26 -27.86
N ILE A 109 12.82 -29.62 -27.68
CA ILE A 109 13.72 -30.03 -28.75
C ILE A 109 13.21 -31.36 -29.29
N LYS A 110 12.72 -31.37 -30.54
CA LYS A 110 12.40 -32.61 -31.25
C LYS A 110 13.71 -33.31 -31.60
N SER A 111 14.15 -34.22 -30.73
CA SER A 111 15.24 -35.15 -31.06
C SER A 111 14.75 -36.07 -32.17
N LYS A 112 15.26 -35.89 -33.39
CA LYS A 112 15.20 -36.95 -34.41
C LYS A 112 16.18 -38.02 -33.97
N ARG A 113 15.65 -39.13 -33.48
CA ARG A 113 16.39 -40.37 -33.22
C ARG A 113 16.96 -40.84 -34.56
N PHE A 114 18.29 -40.79 -34.69
CA PHE A 114 19.02 -41.46 -35.77
C PHE A 114 19.10 -42.96 -35.48
#